data_AF-A0AAE1HAM1-F1
#
_entry.id   AF-A0AAE1HAM1-F1
#
_cell.length_a   1.000
_cell.length_b   1.000
_cell.length_c   1.000
_cell.angle_alpha   90.00
_cell.angle_beta   90.00
_cell.angle_gamma   90.00
#
_symmetry.space_group_name_H-M   'P 1'
#
loop_
_entity.id
_entity.type
_entity.pdbx_description
1 polymer ?
#
loop_
_entity_poly.entity_id
_entity_poly.type
_entity_poly.pdbx_seq_one_letter_code
_entity_poly.pdbx_strand_id
1 'polypeptide(L)'
;MAYLKVASTGYAIIAQPLQAGASSFCLSLFGTNNCFTSENVYKRWAFISQELLKIGIKVECFASDGDHKLLGAMHSLMFGKNFSKLDWKDWFFASSSSHEYTVIQDALHTANKFRNNLSPSKLFPTGNFTASQAHLRILIKTVSKESHGL
;
A
#
# COMPACT_ATOMS: atom_id res chain seq x y z
N MET A 1 -11.82 -26.81 30.51
CA MET A 1 -11.36 -25.41 30.51
C MET A 1 -11.03 -24.99 29.08
N ALA A 2 -11.86 -24.16 28.46
CA ALA A 2 -11.52 -23.57 27.17
C ALA A 2 -10.59 -22.39 27.41
N TYR A 3 -9.35 -22.46 26.91
CA TYR A 3 -8.42 -21.34 26.97
C TYR A 3 -9.00 -20.17 26.17
N LEU A 4 -9.21 -19.02 26.82
CA LEU A 4 -9.52 -17.75 26.16
C LEU A 4 -8.35 -17.41 25.24
N LYS A 5 -8.56 -17.54 23.93
CA LYS A 5 -7.54 -17.24 22.93
C LYS A 5 -7.41 -15.72 22.82
N VAL A 6 -6.38 -15.17 23.45
CA VAL A 6 -6.05 -13.73 23.36
C VAL A 6 -5.67 -13.40 21.92
N ALA A 7 -6.22 -12.32 21.38
CA ALA A 7 -5.89 -11.84 20.05
C ALA A 7 -4.42 -11.39 19.99
N SER A 8 -3.68 -11.79 18.94
CA SER A 8 -2.27 -11.39 18.78
C SER A 8 -2.09 -9.97 18.25
N THR A 9 -3.12 -9.39 17.64
CA THR A 9 -3.00 -8.15 16.86
C THR A 9 -4.28 -7.32 16.97
N GLY A 10 -4.15 -6.02 17.19
CA GLY A 10 -5.23 -5.05 17.02
C GLY A 10 -5.30 -4.60 15.56
N TYR A 11 -6.49 -4.62 14.98
CA TYR A 11 -6.73 -4.14 13.62
C TYR A 11 -7.66 -2.93 13.69
N ALA A 12 -7.18 -1.78 13.19
CA ALA A 12 -7.92 -0.53 13.16
C ALA A 12 -8.19 -0.09 11.71
N ILE A 13 -9.39 0.43 11.49
CA ILE A 13 -9.80 1.06 10.22
C ILE A 13 -10.24 2.47 10.56
N ILE A 14 -9.52 3.44 10.00
CA ILE A 14 -9.72 4.85 10.27
C ILE A 14 -10.18 5.52 8.98
N ALA A 15 -11.25 6.31 9.06
CA ALA A 15 -11.67 7.21 8.02
C ALA A 15 -10.91 8.54 8.19
N GLN A 16 -10.15 8.93 7.15
CA GLN A 16 -9.53 10.24 7.06
C GLN A 16 -10.30 11.06 6.02
N PRO A 17 -11.01 12.13 6.44
CA PRO A 17 -11.62 13.05 5.51
C PRO A 17 -10.56 13.70 4.60
N LEU A 18 -10.90 13.92 3.33
CA LEU A 18 -10.05 14.65 2.38
C LEU A 18 -10.07 16.16 2.61
N GLN A 19 -11.09 16.66 3.30
CA GLN A 19 -11.17 18.08 3.66
C GLN A 19 -10.08 18.43 4.67
N ALA A 20 -9.26 19.42 4.33
CA ALA A 20 -8.22 19.92 5.21
C ALA A 20 -8.79 20.39 6.55
N GLY A 21 -8.16 19.97 7.65
CA GLY A 21 -8.57 20.32 9.01
C GLY A 21 -9.70 19.47 9.60
N ALA A 22 -10.37 18.62 8.81
CA ALA A 22 -11.36 17.70 9.34
C ALA A 22 -10.68 16.53 10.09
N SER A 23 -11.24 16.16 11.23
CA SER A 23 -10.67 15.12 12.10
C SER A 23 -10.95 13.72 11.56
N SER A 24 -9.93 12.87 11.64
CA SER A 24 -10.06 11.42 11.42
C SER A 24 -10.95 10.78 12.49
N PHE A 25 -11.62 9.69 12.14
CA PHE A 25 -12.41 8.91 13.09
C PHE A 25 -12.32 7.40 12.82
N CYS A 26 -12.49 6.60 13.87
CA CYS A 26 -12.39 5.15 13.80
C CYS A 26 -13.70 4.54 13.26
N LEU A 27 -13.62 3.80 12.15
CA LEU A 27 -14.73 3.03 11.59
C LEU A 27 -14.86 1.66 12.24
N SER A 28 -13.73 1.02 12.56
CA SER A 28 -13.73 -0.32 13.13
C SER A 28 -12.43 -0.58 13.89
N LEU A 29 -12.55 -1.22 15.05
CA LEU A 29 -11.41 -1.67 15.86
C LEU A 29 -11.73 -3.06 16.38
N PHE A 30 -10.90 -4.05 16.06
CA PHE A 30 -11.10 -5.42 16.51
C PHE A 30 -9.78 -6.17 16.71
N GLY A 31 -9.80 -7.16 17.61
CA GLY A 31 -8.70 -8.10 17.77
C GLY A 31 -8.71 -9.17 16.68
N THR A 32 -7.54 -9.53 16.18
CA THR A 32 -7.36 -10.59 15.19
C THR A 32 -6.09 -11.39 15.46
N ASN A 33 -6.07 -12.63 14.99
CA ASN A 33 -4.86 -13.46 14.90
C ASN A 33 -4.22 -13.37 13.49
N ASN A 34 -4.62 -12.36 12.71
CA ASN A 34 -4.19 -12.15 11.33
C ASN A 34 -4.43 -13.38 10.42
N CYS A 35 -5.51 -14.13 10.65
CA CYS A 35 -5.86 -15.32 9.85
C CYS A 35 -6.78 -15.03 8.66
N PHE A 36 -7.05 -13.76 8.36
CA PHE A 36 -7.89 -13.38 7.23
C PHE A 36 -7.13 -13.45 5.90
N THR A 37 -7.85 -13.64 4.80
CA THR A 37 -7.28 -13.70 3.44
C THR A 37 -7.41 -12.35 2.72
N SER A 38 -6.72 -12.19 1.59
CA SER A 38 -6.89 -11.05 0.69
C SER A 38 -8.36 -10.90 0.23
N GLU A 39 -9.08 -12.01 0.12
CA GLU A 39 -10.52 -12.00 -0.18
C GLU A 39 -11.35 -11.35 0.94
N ASN A 40 -11.03 -11.66 2.20
CA ASN A 40 -11.70 -11.01 3.31
C ASN A 40 -11.42 -9.50 3.35
N VAL A 41 -10.23 -9.06 2.93
CA VAL A 41 -9.86 -7.64 2.86
C VAL A 41 -10.72 -6.92 1.82
N TYR A 42 -10.78 -7.38 0.56
CA TYR A 42 -11.57 -6.67 -0.45
C TYR A 42 -13.07 -6.67 -0.11
N LYS A 43 -13.60 -7.78 0.45
CA LYS A 43 -15.01 -7.84 0.89
C LYS A 43 -15.30 -6.78 1.96
N ARG A 44 -14.35 -6.56 2.86
CA ARG A 44 -14.46 -5.52 3.90
C ARG A 44 -14.46 -4.12 3.30
N TRP A 45 -13.58 -3.84 2.34
CA TRP A 45 -13.54 -2.55 1.65
C TRP A 45 -14.85 -2.28 0.87
N ALA A 46 -15.35 -3.27 0.14
CA ALA A 46 -16.65 -3.17 -0.53
C ALA A 46 -17.80 -2.90 0.45
N PHE A 47 -17.85 -3.62 1.58
CA PHE A 47 -18.84 -3.40 2.62
C PHE A 47 -18.77 -1.98 3.20
N ILE A 48 -17.57 -1.50 3.53
CA ILE A 48 -17.37 -0.14 4.06
C ILE A 48 -17.84 0.91 3.06
N SER A 49 -17.48 0.77 1.77
CA SER A 49 -17.91 1.69 0.72
C SER A 49 -19.43 1.76 0.64
N GLN A 50 -20.09 0.60 0.62
CA GLN A 50 -21.55 0.51 0.55
C GLN A 50 -22.25 1.11 1.77
N GLU A 51 -21.78 0.82 2.99
CA GLU A 51 -22.40 1.37 4.20
C GLU A 51 -22.22 2.89 4.31
N LEU A 52 -21.05 3.40 3.95
CA LEU A 52 -20.79 4.85 3.95
C LEU A 52 -21.60 5.57 2.87
N LEU A 53 -21.79 4.94 1.71
CA LEU A 53 -22.57 5.51 0.62
C LEU A 53 -24.04 5.70 1.00
N LYS A 54 -24.62 4.80 1.82
CA LYS A 54 -26.01 4.92 2.32
C LYS A 54 -26.28 6.21 3.09
N ILE A 55 -25.24 6.79 3.70
CA ILE A 55 -25.32 8.06 4.44
C ILE A 55 -24.69 9.22 3.68
N GLY A 56 -24.46 9.05 2.36
CA GLY A 56 -23.95 10.09 1.48
C GLY A 56 -22.43 10.31 1.54
N ILE A 57 -21.67 9.39 2.16
CA ILE A 57 -20.21 9.47 2.21
C ILE A 57 -19.63 8.59 1.11
N LYS A 58 -18.97 9.22 0.12
CA LYS A 58 -18.24 8.51 -0.94
C LYS A 58 -16.81 8.20 -0.49
N VAL A 59 -16.39 6.95 -0.64
CA VAL A 59 -15.00 6.54 -0.42
C VAL A 59 -14.20 6.75 -1.70
N GLU A 60 -13.20 7.63 -1.68
CA GLU A 60 -12.33 7.83 -2.83
C GLU A 60 -11.16 6.84 -2.87
N CYS A 61 -10.61 6.46 -1.70
CA CYS A 61 -9.49 5.53 -1.64
C CYS A 61 -9.42 4.69 -0.35
N PHE A 62 -8.78 3.52 -0.47
CA PHE A 62 -8.26 2.76 0.67
C PHE A 62 -6.74 2.79 0.65
N ALA A 63 -6.15 3.30 1.74
CA ALA A 63 -4.71 3.24 1.98
C ALA A 63 -4.39 2.09 2.95
N SER A 64 -3.33 1.32 2.68
CA SER A 64 -2.93 0.23 3.58
C SER A 64 -1.44 -0.08 3.56
N ASP A 65 -1.02 -0.85 4.56
CA ASP A 65 0.37 -1.28 4.74
C ASP A 65 0.75 -2.40 3.75
N GLY A 66 2.04 -2.67 3.63
CA GLY A 66 2.64 -3.69 2.78
C GLY A 66 2.55 -5.13 3.31
N ASP A 67 1.53 -5.47 4.11
CA ASP A 67 1.21 -6.87 4.45
C ASP A 67 0.72 -7.60 3.19
N HIS A 68 1.17 -8.84 3.02
CA HIS A 68 0.87 -9.65 1.83
C HIS A 68 -0.63 -9.81 1.53
N LYS A 69 -1.52 -9.86 2.53
CA LYS A 69 -2.98 -9.96 2.31
C LYS A 69 -3.56 -8.66 1.80
N LEU A 70 -3.08 -7.54 2.35
CA LEU A 70 -3.48 -6.20 1.93
C LEU A 70 -3.01 -5.94 0.50
N LEU A 71 -1.72 -6.19 0.22
CA LEU A 71 -1.15 -6.09 -1.13
C LEU A 71 -1.86 -7.01 -2.12
N GLY A 72 -2.17 -8.25 -1.72
CA GLY A 72 -2.91 -9.19 -2.56
C GLY A 72 -4.32 -8.70 -2.89
N ALA A 73 -4.99 -8.01 -1.95
CA ALA A 73 -6.30 -7.42 -2.18
C ALA A 73 -6.22 -6.21 -3.12
N MET A 74 -5.24 -5.32 -2.91
CA MET A 74 -4.97 -4.19 -3.80
C MET A 74 -4.69 -4.65 -5.22
N HIS A 75 -3.80 -5.64 -5.35
CA HIS A 75 -3.42 -6.23 -6.62
C HIS A 75 -4.62 -6.87 -7.34
N SER A 76 -5.47 -7.59 -6.60
CA SER A 76 -6.68 -8.22 -7.16
C SER A 76 -7.68 -7.17 -7.68
N LEU A 77 -7.79 -6.02 -7.02
CA LEU A 77 -8.61 -4.91 -7.48
C LEU A 77 -7.99 -4.20 -8.68
N MET A 78 -6.68 -3.93 -8.68
CA MET A 78 -6.04 -3.19 -9.75
C MET A 78 -5.92 -3.97 -11.06
N PHE A 79 -5.63 -5.28 -10.98
CA PHE A 79 -5.23 -6.09 -12.14
C PHE A 79 -6.13 -7.31 -12.38
N GLY A 80 -7.11 -7.56 -11.51
CA GLY A 80 -7.95 -8.75 -11.57
C GLY A 80 -7.22 -10.05 -11.20
N LYS A 81 -7.92 -11.19 -11.29
CA LYS A 81 -7.40 -12.51 -10.88
C LYS A 81 -6.50 -13.19 -11.93
N ASN A 82 -6.42 -12.68 -13.17
CA ASN A 82 -5.75 -13.34 -14.31
C ASN A 82 -4.50 -12.58 -14.83
N PHE A 83 -3.84 -11.81 -13.97
CA PHE A 83 -2.71 -10.95 -14.35
C PHE A 83 -1.52 -11.70 -14.96
N SER A 84 -1.33 -12.99 -14.64
CA SER A 84 -0.23 -13.81 -15.19
C SER A 84 -0.30 -14.01 -16.71
N LYS A 85 -1.42 -13.63 -17.33
CA LYS A 85 -1.64 -13.66 -18.79
C LYS A 85 -1.49 -12.29 -19.46
N LEU A 86 -1.22 -11.22 -18.70
CA LEU A 86 -1.11 -9.86 -19.21
C LEU A 86 0.32 -9.56 -19.67
N ASP A 87 0.46 -8.81 -20.78
CA ASP A 87 1.74 -8.26 -21.22
C ASP A 87 2.24 -7.21 -20.20
N TRP A 88 3.54 -6.92 -20.19
CA TRP A 88 4.12 -6.10 -19.13
C TRP A 88 3.55 -4.69 -19.05
N LYS A 89 3.24 -4.13 -20.21
CA LYS A 89 2.57 -2.84 -20.36
C LYS A 89 1.17 -2.83 -19.73
N ASP A 90 0.46 -3.95 -19.77
CA ASP A 90 -0.94 -4.07 -19.34
C ASP A 90 -1.05 -4.28 -17.82
N TRP A 91 0.01 -4.75 -17.16
CA TRP A 91 0.10 -4.74 -15.69
C TRP A 91 0.87 -3.53 -15.13
N PHE A 92 1.71 -2.86 -15.92
CA PHE A 92 2.42 -1.66 -15.47
C PHE A 92 1.48 -0.45 -15.35
N PHE A 93 0.52 -0.32 -16.27
CA PHE A 93 -0.55 0.66 -16.17
C PHE A 93 -1.78 -0.02 -15.57
N ALA A 94 -2.14 0.37 -14.34
CA ALA A 94 -3.44 -0.01 -13.79
C ALA A 94 -4.54 0.45 -14.77
N SER A 95 -5.38 -0.48 -15.21
CA SER A 95 -6.55 -0.16 -16.03
C SER A 95 -7.40 0.85 -15.26
N SER A 96 -7.56 2.04 -15.83
CA SER A 96 -8.25 3.18 -15.21
C SER A 96 -9.78 3.01 -15.13
N SER A 97 -10.31 1.83 -15.39
CA SER A 97 -11.74 1.66 -15.66
C SER A 97 -12.34 0.49 -14.89
N SER A 98 -12.97 0.79 -13.74
CA SER A 98 -14.29 0.25 -13.29
C SER A 98 -14.48 0.19 -11.76
N HIS A 99 -13.44 0.44 -10.95
CA HIS A 99 -13.56 0.32 -9.50
C HIS A 99 -14.08 1.60 -8.85
N GLU A 100 -14.98 1.44 -7.87
CA GLU A 100 -15.64 2.53 -7.12
C GLU A 100 -14.65 3.44 -6.35
N TYR A 101 -13.48 2.90 -6.01
CA TYR A 101 -12.44 3.55 -5.23
C TYR A 101 -11.04 3.12 -5.70
N THR A 102 -10.03 3.95 -5.40
CA THR A 102 -8.61 3.62 -5.65
C THR A 102 -8.01 2.91 -4.44
N VAL A 103 -6.97 2.09 -4.65
CA VAL A 103 -6.20 1.48 -3.57
C VAL A 103 -4.75 1.96 -3.63
N ILE A 104 -4.18 2.31 -2.48
CA ILE A 104 -2.84 2.92 -2.40
C ILE A 104 -2.05 2.25 -1.27
N GLN A 105 -0.79 1.94 -1.54
CA GLN A 105 0.13 1.47 -0.51
C GLN A 105 0.73 2.67 0.24
N ASP A 106 0.94 2.54 1.55
CA ASP A 106 1.70 3.52 2.33
C ASP A 106 3.11 3.74 1.72
N ALA A 107 3.35 4.98 1.28
CA ALA A 107 4.60 5.41 0.67
C ALA A 107 5.78 5.33 1.63
N LEU A 108 5.57 5.55 2.95
CA LEU A 108 6.64 5.44 3.94
C LEU A 108 7.13 4.00 4.05
N HIS A 109 6.22 3.03 4.01
CA HIS A 109 6.59 1.62 4.04
C HIS A 109 7.36 1.20 2.78
N THR A 110 6.96 1.70 1.61
CA THR A 110 7.68 1.49 0.35
C THR A 110 9.09 2.11 0.40
N ALA A 111 9.20 3.35 0.90
CA ALA A 111 10.48 4.03 1.06
C ALA A 111 11.42 3.29 2.03
N ASN A 112 10.89 2.81 3.16
CA ASN A 112 11.65 2.02 4.12
C ASN A 112 12.14 0.68 3.54
N LYS A 113 11.28 -0.02 2.78
CA LYS A 113 11.70 -1.23 2.05
C LYS A 113 12.80 -0.94 1.04
N PHE A 114 12.69 0.16 0.30
CA PHE A 114 13.72 0.57 -0.65
C PHE A 114 15.04 0.87 0.04
N ARG A 115 15.02 1.69 1.10
CA ARG A 115 16.19 2.01 1.93
C ARG A 115 16.87 0.76 2.49
N ASN A 116 16.10 -0.16 3.05
CA ASN A 116 16.63 -1.39 3.64
C ASN A 116 17.22 -2.34 2.59
N ASN A 117 16.70 -2.29 1.36
CA ASN A 117 17.28 -3.02 0.24
C ASN A 117 18.53 -2.35 -0.33
N LEU A 118 18.75 -1.05 -0.05
CA LEU A 118 19.86 -0.27 -0.58
C LEU A 118 21.16 -0.56 0.18
N SER A 119 21.65 -1.79 0.03
CA SER A 119 22.92 -2.23 0.63
C SER A 119 24.12 -1.84 -0.25
N PRO A 120 25.33 -1.68 0.33
CA PRO A 120 26.54 -1.38 -0.44
C PRO A 120 26.83 -2.40 -1.56
N SER A 121 26.39 -3.64 -1.37
CA SER A 121 26.61 -4.78 -2.25
C SER A 121 25.52 -4.99 -3.30
N LYS A 122 24.37 -4.30 -3.20
CA LYS A 122 23.27 -4.45 -4.16
C LYS A 122 23.41 -3.45 -5.30
N LEU A 123 23.37 -3.98 -6.52
CA LEU A 123 23.20 -3.21 -7.73
C LEU A 123 21.72 -3.20 -8.09
N PHE A 124 21.16 -2.02 -8.32
CA PHE A 124 19.79 -1.80 -8.76
C PHE A 124 19.79 -1.52 -10.25
N PRO A 125 19.32 -2.45 -11.09
CA PRO A 125 19.15 -2.15 -12.50
C PRO A 125 18.06 -1.08 -12.68
N THR A 126 18.41 -0.02 -13.41
CA THR A 126 17.55 1.12 -13.73
C THR A 126 17.66 1.38 -15.24
N GLY A 127 16.77 0.74 -16.02
CA GLY A 127 16.88 0.72 -17.47
C GLY A 127 18.18 0.04 -17.91
N ASN A 128 19.00 0.75 -18.71
CA ASN A 128 20.30 0.27 -19.19
C ASN A 128 21.46 0.51 -18.21
N PHE A 129 21.19 1.08 -17.03
CA PHE A 129 22.20 1.44 -16.06
C PHE A 129 22.03 0.67 -14.76
N THR A 130 23.05 0.74 -13.90
CA THR A 130 22.96 0.22 -12.53
C THR A 130 23.16 1.35 -11.54
N ALA A 131 22.30 1.42 -10.53
CA ALA A 131 22.42 2.30 -9.39
C ALA A 131 22.92 1.51 -8.18
N SER A 132 23.72 2.14 -7.33
CA SER A 132 24.20 1.54 -6.08
C SER A 132 24.40 2.62 -5.03
N GLN A 133 24.59 2.21 -3.78
CA GLN A 133 24.95 3.15 -2.72
C GLN A 133 26.29 3.87 -3.00
N ALA A 134 27.21 3.26 -3.76
CA ALA A 134 28.46 3.90 -4.14
C ALA A 134 28.22 5.13 -5.03
N HIS A 135 27.28 5.04 -5.98
CA HIS A 135 26.90 6.17 -6.84
C HIS A 135 26.32 7.33 -6.03
N LEU A 136 25.49 7.04 -5.01
CA LEU A 136 24.98 8.07 -4.09
C LEU A 136 26.11 8.74 -3.30
N ARG A 137 27.09 7.97 -2.83
CA ARG A 137 28.25 8.51 -2.11
C ARG A 137 29.13 9.39 -3.00
N ILE A 138 29.29 9.02 -4.27
CA ILE A 138 30.01 9.86 -5.24
C ILE A 138 29.25 11.17 -5.42
N LEU A 139 27.94 11.10 -5.69
CA LEU A 139 27.08 12.28 -5.87
C LEU A 139 27.20 13.27 -4.69
N ILE A 140 27.07 12.79 -3.46
CA ILE A 140 27.18 13.63 -2.23
C ILE A 140 28.57 14.25 -2.08
N LYS A 141 29.62 13.56 -2.54
CA LYS A 141 31.00 14.07 -2.46
C LYS A 141 31.34 15.06 -3.57
N THR A 142 30.71 14.93 -4.73
CA THR A 142 31.13 15.66 -5.95
C THR A 142 30.19 16.78 -6.35
N VAL A 143 28.93 16.76 -5.91
CA VAL A 143 27.90 17.76 -6.27
C VAL A 143 27.49 18.53 -5.01
N SER A 144 27.20 19.83 -5.14
CA SER A 144 26.74 20.62 -3.99
C SER A 144 25.34 20.22 -3.54
N LYS A 145 25.05 20.42 -2.26
CA LYS A 145 23.74 20.10 -1.68
C LYS A 145 22.59 20.82 -2.37
N GLU A 146 22.77 22.08 -2.76
CA GLU A 146 21.72 22.82 -3.47
C GLU A 146 21.39 22.21 -4.84
N SER A 147 22.36 21.51 -5.45
CA SER A 147 22.20 20.91 -6.77
C SER A 147 21.61 19.49 -6.70
N HIS A 148 22.00 18.67 -5.71
CA HIS A 148 21.52 17.29 -5.62
C HIS A 148 20.29 17.09 -4.72
N GLY A 149 19.96 18.03 -3.83
CA GLY A 149 18.78 17.98 -2.96
C GLY A 149 18.79 16.91 -1.85
N LEU A 150 19.77 16.00 -1.86
CA LEU A 150 20.08 15.03 -0.79
C LEU A 150 20.79 15.62 0.45
#